data_AF-A0A6L9JRJ6-F1
#
_entry.id   AF-A0A6L9JRJ6-F1
#
_cell.length_a   1.000
_cell.length_b   1.000
_cell.length_c   1.000
_cell.angle_alpha   90.00
_cell.angle_beta   90.00
_cell.angle_gamma   90.00
#
_symmetry.space_group_name_H-M   'P 1'
#
loop_
_entity.id
_entity.type
_entity.pdbx_description
1 polymer ?
#
loop_
_entity_poly.entity_id
_entity_poly.type
_entity_poly.pdbx_seq_one_letter_code
_entity_poly.pdbx_strand_id
1 'polypeptide(L)' 'MATEAEKAALLDWKKYRVLLTCVDILQASDIKWPQMPK' A
#
# COMPACT_ATOMS: atom_id res chain seq x y z
N MET A 1 1.26 -24.04 4.72
CA MET A 1 0.80 -23.63 3.38
C MET A 1 0.06 -22.33 3.56
N ALA A 2 0.60 -21.20 3.09
CA ALA A 2 -0.19 -19.97 3.04
C ALA A 2 -1.31 -20.19 2.03
N THR A 3 -2.54 -19.92 2.42
CA THR A 3 -3.69 -19.98 1.53
C THR A 3 -3.51 -18.97 0.39
N GLU A 4 -4.08 -19.25 -0.78
CA GLU A 4 -3.97 -18.35 -1.92
C GLU A 4 -4.52 -16.95 -1.61
N ALA A 5 -5.50 -16.86 -0.70
CA ALA A 5 -6.02 -15.61 -0.15
C ALA A 5 -4.96 -14.81 0.63
N GLU A 6 -4.17 -15.45 1.49
CA GLU A 6 -3.08 -14.80 2.22
C GLU A 6 -1.99 -14.31 1.27
N LYS A 7 -1.67 -15.08 0.22
CA LYS A 7 -0.69 -14.66 -0.80
C LYS A 7 -1.18 -13.45 -1.59
N ALA A 8 -2.46 -13.42 -1.97
CA ALA A 8 -3.07 -12.29 -2.65
C ALA A 8 -3.05 -11.04 -1.78
N ALA A 9 -3.44 -11.16 -0.51
CA ALA A 9 -3.38 -10.07 0.46
C ALA A 9 -1.94 -9.54 0.61
N LEU A 10 -0.94 -10.41 0.80
CA LEU A 10 0.46 -9.99 0.90
C LEU A 10 0.95 -9.21 -0.33
N LEU A 11 0.45 -9.57 -1.51
CA LEU A 11 0.82 -8.92 -2.77
C LEU A 11 0.20 -7.53 -2.89
N ASP A 12 -1.04 -7.35 -2.43
CA ASP A 12 -1.71 -6.05 -2.38
C ASP A 12 -1.11 -5.13 -1.31
N TRP A 13 -0.75 -5.69 -0.15
CA TRP A 13 0.02 -4.99 0.87
C TRP A 13 1.40 -4.56 0.38
N LYS A 14 2.06 -5.38 -0.45
CA LYS A 14 3.35 -5.01 -1.07
C LYS A 14 3.19 -3.83 -2.03
N LYS A 15 2.14 -3.81 -2.86
CA LYS A 15 1.83 -2.66 -3.75
C LYS A 15 1.52 -1.40 -2.94
N TYR A 16 0.71 -1.52 -1.89
CA TYR A 16 0.38 -0.41 -1.00
C TYR A 16 1.62 0.22 -0.37
N ARG A 17 2.57 -0.60 0.11
CA ARG A 17 3.83 -0.12 0.68
C ARG A 17 4.70 0.63 -0.33
N VAL A 18 4.74 0.18 -1.59
CA VAL A 18 5.46 0.88 -2.66
C VAL A 18 4.83 2.24 -2.95
N LEU A 19 3.49 2.29 -3.04
CA LEU A 19 2.77 3.56 -3.21
C LEU A 19 3.07 4.52 -2.06
N LEU A 20 3.08 4.01 -0.82
CA LEU A 20 3.39 4.80 0.37
C LEU A 20 4.80 5.39 0.34
N THR A 21 5.80 4.63 -0.13
CA THR A 21 7.18 5.16 -0.29
C THR A 21 7.30 6.19 -1.41
N CYS A 22 6.38 6.19 -2.37
CA CYS A 22 6.33 7.19 -3.43
C CYS A 22 5.51 8.43 -3.03
N VAL A 23 4.88 8.45 -1.86
CA VAL A 23 4.21 9.64 -1.33
C VAL A 23 5.27 10.64 -0.88
N ASP A 24 5.34 11.76 -1.58
CA ASP A 24 6.20 12.88 -1.20
C ASP A 24 5.57 13.65 -0.04
N ILE A 25 6.00 13.30 1.18
CA ILE A 25 5.53 13.89 2.43
C ILE A 25 5.93 15.36 2.60
N LEU A 26 6.81 15.89 1.74
CA LEU A 26 7.24 17.29 1.78
C LEU A 26 6.27 18.21 1.04
N GLN A 27 5.41 17.67 0.16
CA GLN A 27 4.26 18.40 -0.42
C GLN A 27 3.09 18.43 0.58
N ALA A 28 3.28 19.17 1.68
CA ALA A 28 2.46 19.11 2.88
C ALA A 28 1.05 19.74 2.78
N SER A 29 0.56 20.12 1.60
CA SER A 29 -0.73 20.83 1.49
C SER A 29 -1.92 19.92 1.13
N ASP A 30 -1.71 18.81 0.40
CA ASP A 30 -2.80 17.93 -0.06
C ASP A 30 -2.28 16.51 -0.36
N ILE A 31 -1.76 15.84 0.67
CA ILE A 31 -1.18 14.49 0.51
C ILE A 31 -2.32 13.48 0.32
N LYS A 32 -2.44 12.96 -0.91
CA LYS A 32 -3.36 11.87 -1.23
C LYS A 32 -2.79 10.53 -0.78
N TRP A 33 -3.21 10.10 0.41
CA TRP A 33 -2.83 8.79 0.92
C TRP A 33 -3.51 7.67 0.11
N PRO A 34 -2.77 6.61 -0.26
CA PRO A 34 -3.37 5.43 -0.85
C PRO A 34 -4.35 4.77 0.14
N GLN A 35 -5.35 4.06 -0.37
CA GLN A 35 -6.30 3.32 0.46
C GLN A 35 -5.72 1.98 0.90
N MET A 36 -5.92 1.64 2.16
CA MET A 36 -5.41 0.41 2.76
C MET A 36 -6.17 -0.81 2.22
N PRO A 37 -5.48 -1.84 1.71
CA PRO A 37 -6.14 -3.06 1.26
C PRO A 37 -6.75 -3.81 2.46
N LYS A 38 -7.90 -4.46 2.25
CA LYS A 38 -8.60 -5.29 3.25
C LYS A 38 -8.09 -6.73 3.27
#